data_AF-A0A967CYI7-F1
#
_entry.id   AF-A0A967CYI7-F1
#
_cell.length_a   1.000
_cell.length_b   1.000
_cell.length_c   1.000
_cell.angle_alpha   90.00
_cell.angle_beta   90.00
_cell.angle_gamma   90.00
#
_symmetry.space_group_name_H-M   'P 1'
#
loop_
_entity.id
_entity.type
_entity.pdbx_description
1 polymer ?
#
loop_
_entity_poly.entity_id
_entity_poly.type
_entity_poly.pdbx_seq_one_letter_code
_entity_poly.pdbx_strand_id
1 'polypeptide(L)' 'MDDPSYRLGLGLAEVSRLWRHVLDARLKPLGLSTARWVALVNLSAHPEGMTQNALALRVGIKDSTLVRQLDLL' A
#
# COMPACT_ATOMS: atom_id res chain seq x y z
N MET A 1 -21.98 19.91 6.45
CA MET A 1 -20.77 19.45 5.74
C MET A 1 -19.64 20.48 5.90
N ASP A 2 -19.58 21.22 7.01
CA ASP A 2 -18.57 22.26 7.28
C ASP A 2 -17.69 21.92 8.50
N ASP A 3 -17.71 20.67 8.96
CA ASP A 3 -16.78 20.22 9.99
C ASP A 3 -15.34 20.24 9.44
N PRO A 4 -14.41 21.00 10.05
CA PRO A 4 -13.02 21.05 9.62
C PRO A 4 -12.36 19.66 9.58
N SER A 5 -12.74 18.76 10.49
CA SER A 5 -12.20 17.39 10.54
C SER A 5 -12.62 16.58 9.31
N TYR A 6 -13.86 16.71 8.87
CA TYR A 6 -14.35 16.10 7.64
C TYR A 6 -13.58 16.58 6.40
N ARG A 7 -13.37 17.90 6.25
CA ARG A 7 -12.62 18.46 5.12
C ARG A 7 -11.15 18.03 5.13
N LEU A 8 -10.53 17.99 6.31
CA LEU A 8 -9.18 17.47 6.48
C LEU A 8 -9.08 16.00 6.07
N GLY A 9 -10.05 15.18 6.51
CA GLY A 9 -10.12 13.76 6.16
C GLY A 9 -10.20 13.53 4.65
N LEU A 10 -11.03 14.31 3.94
CA LEU A 10 -11.11 14.27 2.47
C LEU A 10 -9.80 14.69 1.82
N GLY A 11 -9.18 15.77 2.29
CA GLY A 11 -7.88 16.24 1.79
C GLY A 11 -6.78 15.19 1.98
N LEU A 12 -6.73 14.54 3.14
CA LEU A 12 -5.75 13.49 3.42
C LEU A 12 -5.96 12.26 2.53
N ALA A 13 -7.22 11.86 2.31
CA ALA A 13 -7.54 10.76 1.40
C ALA A 13 -7.10 11.08 -0.04
N GLU A 14 -7.33 12.31 -0.50
CA GLU A 14 -6.94 12.75 -1.83
C GLU A 14 -5.42 12.82 -2.00
N VAL A 15 -4.70 13.38 -1.03
CA VAL A 15 -3.23 13.40 -1.03
C VAL A 15 -2.66 11.98 -1.06
N SER A 16 -3.22 11.07 -0.24
CA SER A 16 -2.82 9.66 -0.22
C SER A 16 -3.07 8.96 -1.57
N ARG A 17 -4.17 9.28 -2.25
CA ARG A 17 -4.50 8.74 -3.58
C ARG A 17 -3.53 9.25 -4.64
N LEU A 18 -3.27 10.56 -4.68
CA LEU A 18 -2.33 11.17 -5.63
C LEU A 18 -0.91 10.67 -5.43
N TRP A 19 -0.48 10.53 -4.17
CA TRP A 19 0.84 10.00 -3.84
C TRP A 19 1.01 8.55 -4.34
N ARG A 20 0.00 7.69 -4.11
CA ARG A 20 -0.01 6.32 -4.65
C ARG A 20 0.07 6.30 -6.17
N HIS A 21 -0.68 7.15 -6.85
CA HIS A 21 -0.66 7.24 -8.31
C HIS A 21 0.73 7.59 -8.86
N VAL A 22 1.43 8.54 -8.22
CA VAL A 22 2.79 8.91 -8.60
C VAL A 22 3.78 7.76 -8.38
N LEU A 23 3.67 7.06 -7.25
CA LEU A 23 4.51 5.89 -6.97
C LEU A 23 4.26 4.75 -7.96
N ASP A 24 2.99 4.44 -8.24
CA ASP A 24 2.63 3.43 -9.23
C ASP A 24 3.26 3.73 -10.60
N ALA A 25 3.17 4.99 -11.06
CA ALA A 25 3.76 5.40 -12.33
C ALA A 25 5.30 5.27 -12.34
N ARG A 26 5.96 5.61 -11.23
CA ARG A 26 7.42 5.53 -11.10
C ARG A 26 7.94 4.10 -11.00
N LEU A 27 7.17 3.21 -10.39
CA LEU A 27 7.58 1.83 -10.11
C LEU A 27 7.11 0.84 -11.20
N LYS A 28 6.14 1.23 -12.03
CA LYS A 28 5.68 0.43 -13.17
C LYS A 28 6.82 -0.03 -14.10
N PRO A 29 7.81 0.79 -14.48
CA PRO A 29 8.93 0.34 -15.31
C PRO A 29 9.81 -0.74 -14.66
N LEU A 30 9.78 -0.85 -13.33
CA LEU A 30 10.49 -1.88 -12.57
C LEU A 30 9.69 -3.19 -12.44
N GLY A 31 8.51 -3.29 -13.08
CA GLY A 31 7.64 -4.46 -12.98
C GLY A 31 6.94 -4.60 -11.62
N LEU A 32 6.90 -3.53 -10.83
CA LEU A 32 6.22 -3.52 -9.53
C LEU A 32 4.76 -3.08 -9.70
N SER A 33 3.84 -3.95 -9.29
CA SER A 33 2.43 -3.59 -9.08
C SER A 33 2.27 -2.80 -7.79
N THR A 34 1.12 -2.14 -7.62
CA THR A 34 0.76 -1.45 -6.36
C THR A 34 0.90 -2.36 -5.15
N ALA A 35 0.35 -3.58 -5.24
CA ALA A 35 0.42 -4.55 -4.16
C ALA A 35 1.87 -4.93 -3.80
N ARG A 36 2.74 -5.13 -4.80
CA ARG A 36 4.15 -5.50 -4.57
C ARG A 36 4.93 -4.40 -3.89
N TRP A 37 4.87 -3.17 -4.38
CA TRP A 37 5.67 -2.11 -3.76
C TRP A 37 5.13 -1.72 -2.38
N VAL A 38 3.80 -1.74 -2.18
CA VAL A 38 3.22 -1.50 -0.84
C VAL A 38 3.68 -2.59 0.12
N ALA A 39 3.76 -3.85 -0.33
CA ALA A 39 4.29 -4.93 0.49
C ALA A 39 5.76 -4.70 0.85
N LEU A 40 6.61 -4.32 -0.11
CA LEU A 40 8.03 -4.02 0.12
C LEU A 40 8.22 -2.86 1.10
N VAL A 41 7.44 -1.78 0.99
CA VAL A 41 7.50 -0.65 1.94
C VAL A 41 7.13 -1.11 3.35
N ASN A 42 6.06 -1.90 3.50
CA ASN A 42 5.65 -2.41 4.80
C ASN A 42 6.72 -3.33 5.42
N LEU A 43 7.28 -4.25 4.63
CA LEU A 43 8.38 -5.12 5.07
C LEU A 43 9.62 -4.33 5.47
N SER A 44 9.99 -3.30 4.70
CA SER A 44 11.15 -2.44 5.02
C SER A 44 10.97 -1.64 6.31
N ALA A 45 9.72 -1.30 6.65
CA ALA A 45 9.39 -0.57 7.87
C ALA A 45 9.29 -1.46 9.13
N HIS A 46 9.27 -2.79 8.96
CA HIS A 46 9.15 -3.77 10.06
C HIS A 46 10.28 -4.80 9.93
N PRO A 47 11.53 -4.43 10.29
CA PRO A 47 12.69 -5.31 10.13
C PRO A 47 12.63 -6.59 10.98
N GLU A 48 11.82 -6.59 12.05
CA GLU A 48 11.49 -7.78 12.85
C GLU A 48 10.59 -8.79 12.11
N GLY A 49 10.08 -8.41 10.94
CA GLY A 49 9.15 -9.18 10.14
C GLY A 49 7.69 -8.96 10.52
N MET A 50 6.79 -9.50 9.71
CA MET A 50 5.35 -9.49 10.00
C MET A 50 4.68 -10.73 9.44
N THR A 51 3.55 -11.11 10.03
CA THR A 51 2.75 -12.22 9.51
C THR A 51 2.16 -11.84 8.15
N GLN A 52 1.95 -12.84 7.29
CA GLN A 52 1.35 -12.63 5.97
C GLN A 52 -0.05 -12.01 6.08
N ASN A 53 -0.87 -12.40 7.05
CA ASN A 53 -2.19 -11.80 7.26
C ASN A 53 -2.10 -10.33 7.68
N ALA A 54 -1.14 -9.97 8.54
CA ALA A 54 -0.91 -8.58 8.92
C ALA A 54 -0.43 -7.74 7.74
N LEU A 55 0.40 -8.31 6.87
CA LEU A 55 0.85 -7.66 5.65
C LEU A 55 -0.31 -7.48 4.66
N ALA A 56 -1.17 -8.49 4.50
CA ALA A 56 -2.30 -8.46 3.55
C ALA A 56 -3.31 -7.39 3.92
N LEU A 57 -3.60 -7.27 5.23
CA LEU A 57 -4.44 -6.20 5.76
C LEU A 57 -3.88 -4.81 5.44
N ARG A 58 -2.57 -4.61 5.59
CA ARG A 58 -1.91 -3.32 5.29
C ARG A 58 -1.84 -3.02 3.80
N VAL A 59 -1.67 -4.05 2.96
CA VAL A 59 -1.69 -3.91 1.49
C VAL A 59 -3.12 -3.69 0.96
N GLY A 60 -4.15 -4.13 1.71
CA GLY A 60 -5.55 -4.00 1.32
C GLY A 60 -6.00 -5.06 0.31
N ILE A 61 -5.41 -6.26 0.36
CA ILE A 61 -5.74 -7.39 -0.52
C ILE A 61 -6.09 -8.63 0.31
N LYS A 62 -6.72 -9.62 -0.32
CA LYS A 62 -6.99 -10.92 0.32
C LYS A 62 -5.67 -11.66 0.60
N ASP A 63 -5.59 -12.33 1.75
CA ASP A 63 -4.41 -13.08 2.19
C ASP A 63 -3.88 -14.05 1.11
N SER A 64 -4.76 -14.82 0.47
CA SER A 64 -4.38 -15.75 -0.61
C SER A 64 -3.78 -15.08 -1.85
N THR A 65 -4.15 -13.83 -2.11
CA THR A 65 -3.58 -13.03 -3.21
C THR A 65 -2.20 -12.50 -2.83
N LEU A 66 -1.99 -12.13 -1.56
CA LEU A 66 -0.70 -11.68 -1.08
C LEU A 66 0.35 -12.80 -1.15
N VAL A 67 0.04 -14.01 -0.68
CA VAL A 67 0.99 -15.13 -0.67
C VAL A 67 1.58 -15.35 -2.07
N ARG A 68 0.71 -15.41 -3.08
CA ARG A 68 1.14 -15.56 -4.48
C ARG A 68 2.01 -14.39 -4.99
N GLN A 69 1.82 -13.17 -4.48
CA GLN A 69 2.66 -12.03 -4.86
C GLN A 69 4.03 -12.09 -4.18
N LEU A 70 4.09 -12.57 -2.93
CA LEU A 70 5.34 -12.73 -2.19
C LEU A 70 6.18 -13.87 -2.76
N ASP A 71 5.57 -14.98 -3.17
CA ASP A 71 6.27 -16.11 -3.81
C ASP A 71 6.92 -15.73 -5.16
N LEU A 72 6.55 -14.56 -5.72
CA LEU A 72 7.07 -14.02 -6.98
C LEU A 72 8.04 -12.83 -6.77
N LEU A 73 8.34 -12.45 -5.53
CA LEU A 73 9.41 -11.51 -5.20
C LEU A 73 10.76 -12.23 -5.23
#